data_AF-A0A385N0T2-F1
#
_entry.id   AF-A0A385N0T2-F1
#
_cell.length_a   1.000
_cell.length_b   1.000
_cell.length_c   1.000
_cell.angle_alpha   90.00
_cell.angle_beta   90.00
_cell.angle_gamma   90.00
#
_symmetry.space_group_name_H-M   'P 1'
#
loop_
_entity.id
_entity.type
_entity.pdbx_description
1 polymer ?
#
loop_
_entity_poly.entity_id
_entity_poly.type
_entity_poly.pdbx_seq_one_letter_code
_entity_poly.pdbx_strand_id
1 'polypeptide(L)'
;MSITSVRLNDDIEKPLDSLAKKLDRSKSYLINQAVREFIARQAVDDARWEETLEAIESVNRGELIDDSEVNAWLNSWGSDKLKKTPSI
;
A
#
# COMPACT_ATOMS: atom_id res chain seq x y z
N MET A 1 14.54 15.12 20.31
CA MET A 1 13.40 14.20 20.11
C MET A 1 12.22 14.75 20.90
N SER A 2 11.03 14.83 20.29
CA SER A 2 9.80 15.18 21.01
C SER A 2 9.28 13.95 21.75
N ILE A 3 8.70 14.15 22.93
CA ILE A 3 8.07 13.08 23.71
C ILE A 3 6.56 13.24 23.57
N THR A 4 5.90 12.20 23.07
CA THR A 4 4.44 12.11 23.01
C THR A 4 3.97 11.10 24.03
N SER A 5 3.11 11.51 24.97
CA SER A 5 2.47 10.60 25.92
C SER A 5 1.20 10.03 25.29
N VAL A 6 1.04 8.71 25.32
CA VAL A 6 -0.11 8.00 24.73
C VAL A 6 -0.74 7.13 25.81
N ARG A 7 -2.07 7.21 25.94
CA ARG A 7 -2.81 6.32 26.82
C ARG A 7 -3.01 4.97 26.13
N LEU A 8 -2.58 3.90 26.77
CA LEU A 8 -2.83 2.54 26.32
C LEU A 8 -3.94 1.92 27.17
N ASN A 9 -4.83 1.18 26.52
CA ASN A 9 -5.82 0.37 27.21
C ASN A 9 -5.19 -0.96 27.64
N ASP A 10 -5.75 -1.60 28.66
CA ASP A 10 -5.22 -2.85 29.25
C ASP A 10 -5.11 -4.01 28.24
N ASP A 11 -6.00 -4.04 27.25
CA ASP A 11 -6.04 -5.01 26.16
C ASP A 11 -4.84 -4.87 25.19
N ILE A 12 -4.20 -3.70 25.15
CA ILE A 12 -3.00 -3.45 24.35
C ILE A 12 -1.73 -3.51 25.21
N GLU A 13 -1.77 -2.99 26.44
CA GLU A 13 -0.57 -2.88 27.27
C GLU A 13 0.01 -4.25 27.64
N LYS A 14 -0.83 -5.20 28.09
CA LYS A 14 -0.37 -6.53 28.51
C LYS A 14 0.25 -7.34 27.36
N PRO A 15 -0.38 -7.41 26.16
CA PRO A 15 0.27 -8.03 25.01
C PRO A 15 1.55 -7.32 24.58
N LEU A 16 1.58 -5.99 24.59
CA LEU A 16 2.77 -5.22 24.22
C LEU A 16 3.96 -5.50 25.16
N ASP A 17 3.72 -5.57 26.47
CA ASP A 17 4.76 -5.90 27.46
C ASP A 17 5.31 -7.31 27.26
N SER A 18 4.42 -8.27 27.00
CA SER A 18 4.79 -9.66 26.71
C SER A 18 5.61 -9.77 25.42
N LEU A 19 5.22 -9.04 24.38
CA LEU A 19 5.91 -9.00 23.09
C LEU A 19 7.28 -8.34 23.22
N ALA A 20 7.37 -7.22 23.95
CA ALA A 20 8.62 -6.53 24.25
C ALA A 20 9.64 -7.46 24.90
N LYS A 21 9.23 -8.21 25.93
CA LYS A 21 10.07 -9.22 26.59
C LYS A 21 10.50 -10.34 25.64
N LYS A 22 9.56 -10.88 24.85
CA LYS A 22 9.83 -11.97 23.89
C LYS A 22 10.85 -11.56 22.83
N LEU A 23 10.79 -10.32 22.36
CA LEU A 23 11.64 -9.80 21.29
C LEU A 23 12.94 -9.16 21.80
N ASP A 24 13.16 -9.11 23.12
CA ASP A 24 14.26 -8.38 23.75
C ASP A 24 14.36 -6.91 23.26
N ARG A 25 13.21 -6.22 23.28
CA ARG A 25 13.07 -4.82 22.85
C ARG A 25 12.27 -4.03 23.87
N SER A 26 12.51 -2.72 23.93
CA SER A 26 11.70 -1.82 24.76
C SER A 26 10.31 -1.60 24.16
N LYS A 27 9.30 -1.33 25.01
CA LYS A 27 7.95 -0.94 24.55
C LYS A 27 8.01 0.27 23.61
N SER A 28 8.85 1.26 23.94
CA SER A 28 9.04 2.45 23.11
C SER A 28 9.59 2.14 21.72
N TYR A 29 10.51 1.17 21.59
CA TYR A 29 11.00 0.75 20.28
C TYR A 29 9.88 0.16 19.43
N LEU A 30 9.07 -0.75 20.01
CA LEU A 30 7.96 -1.39 19.30
C LEU A 30 6.86 -0.38 18.93
N ILE A 31 6.54 0.57 19.81
CA ILE A 31 5.57 1.64 19.51
C ILE A 31 6.07 2.48 18.34
N ASN A 32 7.33 2.90 18.35
CA ASN A 32 7.91 3.69 17.24
C ASN A 32 7.90 2.90 15.92
N GLN A 33 8.20 1.61 15.97
CA GLN A 33 8.11 0.75 14.79
C GLN A 33 6.68 0.67 14.26
N ALA A 34 5.70 0.39 15.12
CA ALA A 34 4.29 0.28 14.75
C ALA A 34 3.76 1.60 14.15
N VAL A 35 4.12 2.75 14.74
CA VAL A 35 3.75 4.07 14.23
C VAL A 35 4.37 4.32 12.85
N ARG A 36 5.65 3.98 12.65
CA ARG A 36 6.31 4.12 11.35
C ARG A 36 5.62 3.28 10.27
N GLU A 37 5.34 2.03 10.59
CA GLU A 37 4.66 1.13 9.66
C GLU A 37 3.22 1.58 9.37
N PHE A 38 2.51 2.13 10.36
CA PHE A 38 1.17 2.68 10.18
C PHE A 38 1.18 3.88 9.24
N ILE A 39 2.10 4.83 9.44
CA ILE A 39 2.25 5.99 8.56
C ILE A 39 2.57 5.55 7.13
N ALA A 40 3.47 4.58 6.96
CA ALA A 40 3.82 4.05 5.64
C ALA A 40 2.62 3.40 4.94
N ARG A 41 1.79 2.64 5.67
CA ARG A 41 0.56 2.07 5.12
C ARG A 41 -0.43 3.15 4.71
N GLN A 42 -0.66 4.16 5.56
CA GLN A 42 -1.58 5.26 5.24
C GLN A 42 -1.15 5.98 3.95
N ALA A 43 0.15 6.26 3.79
CA ALA A 43 0.66 6.90 2.59
C ALA A 43 0.43 6.08 1.32
N VAL A 44 0.54 4.74 1.40
CA VAL A 44 0.25 3.84 0.28
C VAL A 44 -1.25 3.81 -0.02
N ASP A 45 -2.09 3.78 1.00
CA ASP A 45 -3.54 3.76 0.83
C ASP A 45 -4.06 5.08 0.22
N ASP A 46 -3.51 6.22 0.65
CA ASP A 46 -3.83 7.54 0.09
C ASP A 46 -3.39 7.63 -1.38
N ALA A 47 -2.18 7.17 -1.72
CA ALA A 47 -1.70 7.14 -3.10
C ALA A 47 -2.59 6.29 -4.02
N ARG A 48 -2.96 5.08 -3.57
CA ARG A 48 -3.89 4.20 -4.31
C ARG A 48 -5.26 4.83 -4.49
N TRP A 49 -5.73 5.58 -3.49
CA TRP A 49 -7.00 6.29 -3.58
C TRP A 49 -6.95 7.39 -4.65
N GLU A 50 -5.89 8.20 -4.66
CA GLU A 50 -5.67 9.21 -5.70
C GLU A 50 -5.57 8.60 -7.10
N GLU A 51 -4.78 7.53 -7.27
CA GLU A 51 -4.66 6.77 -8.53
C GLU A 51 -6.01 6.23 -9.00
N THR A 52 -6.85 5.76 -8.08
CA THR A 52 -8.20 5.25 -8.41
C THR A 52 -9.11 6.37 -8.91
N LEU A 53 -9.06 7.55 -8.28
CA LEU A 53 -9.84 8.71 -8.71
C LEU A 53 -9.41 9.17 -10.10
N GLU A 54 -8.10 9.23 -10.36
CA GLU A 54 -7.55 9.56 -11.67
C GLU A 54 -8.00 8.56 -12.75
N ALA A 55 -7.94 7.27 -12.46
CA ALA A 55 -8.41 6.22 -13.37
C ALA A 55 -9.91 6.34 -13.68
N ILE A 56 -10.74 6.63 -12.67
CA ILE A 56 -12.18 6.88 -12.87
C ILE A 56 -12.41 8.11 -13.76
N GLU A 57 -11.63 9.18 -13.56
CA GLU A 57 -11.73 10.39 -14.38
C GLU A 57 -11.34 10.13 -15.84
N SER A 58 -10.27 9.37 -16.08
CA SER A 58 -9.84 8.94 -17.42
C SER A 58 -10.95 8.19 -18.15
N VAL A 59 -11.59 7.21 -17.49
CA VAL A 59 -12.76 6.51 -18.03
C VAL A 59 -13.90 7.48 -18.39
N ASN A 60 -14.19 8.45 -17.52
CA ASN A 60 -15.23 9.47 -17.78
C ASN A 60 -14.88 10.40 -18.96
N ARG A 61 -13.60 10.62 -19.24
CA ARG A 61 -13.12 11.35 -20.42
C ARG A 61 -13.13 10.51 -21.71
N GLY A 62 -13.45 9.21 -21.61
CA GLY A 62 -13.45 8.28 -22.75
C GLY A 62 -12.04 7.83 -23.16
N GLU A 63 -11.05 8.03 -22.29
CA GLU A 63 -9.67 7.58 -22.44
C GLU A 63 -9.60 6.06 -22.19
N LEU A 64 -10.10 5.28 -23.15
CA LEU A 64 -10.25 3.84 -23.04
C LEU A 64 -9.43 3.13 -24.13
N ILE A 65 -8.95 1.94 -23.80
CA ILE A 65 -8.27 1.04 -24.73
C ILE A 65 -9.20 -0.12 -25.05
N ASP A 66 -9.23 -0.55 -26.31
CA ASP A 66 -10.02 -1.71 -26.73
C ASP A 66 -9.49 -3.02 -26.12
N ASP A 67 -10.39 -3.81 -25.55
CA ASP A 67 -10.07 -5.08 -24.89
C ASP A 67 -9.38 -6.07 -25.85
N SER A 68 -9.72 -6.06 -27.14
CA SER A 68 -9.09 -6.97 -28.11
C SER A 68 -7.62 -6.61 -28.37
N GLU A 69 -7.27 -5.31 -28.31
CA GLU A 69 -5.88 -4.86 -28.43
C GLU A 69 -5.07 -5.25 -27.19
N VAL A 70 -5.65 -5.09 -25.99
CA VAL A 70 -5.04 -5.53 -24.73
C VAL A 70 -4.81 -7.04 -24.72
N ASN A 71 -5.83 -7.82 -25.09
CA ASN A 71 -5.72 -9.28 -25.15
C ASN A 71 -4.70 -9.74 -26.20
N ALA A 72 -4.68 -9.09 -27.37
CA ALA A 72 -3.68 -9.37 -28.40
C ALA A 72 -2.24 -9.13 -27.89
N TRP A 73 -2.04 -8.07 -27.10
CA TRP A 73 -0.76 -7.76 -26.48
C TRP A 73 -0.38 -8.75 -25.38
N LEU A 74 -1.27 -9.02 -24.42
CA LEU A 74 -1.04 -9.97 -23.33
C LEU A 74 -0.72 -11.38 -23.86
N ASN A 75 -1.44 -11.85 -24.87
CA ASN A 75 -1.20 -13.16 -25.50
C ASN A 75 0.14 -13.25 -26.25
N SER A 76 0.78 -12.12 -26.54
CA SER A 76 2.09 -12.11 -27.20
C SER A 76 3.26 -12.23 -26.21
N TRP A 77 3.00 -12.10 -24.90
CA TRP A 77 4.02 -12.23 -23.87
C TRP A 77 4.60 -13.64 -23.84
N GLY A 78 5.92 -13.74 -23.68
CA GLY A 78 6.61 -15.04 -23.70
C GLY A 78 6.72 -15.68 -25.09
N SER A 79 6.32 -14.96 -26.14
CA SER A 79 6.54 -15.36 -27.54
C SER A 79 7.64 -14.52 -28.20
N ASP A 80 8.21 -15.02 -29.30
CA ASP A 80 9.16 -14.28 -30.13
C ASP A 80 8.52 -13.09 -30.88
N LYS A 81 7.20 -12.90 -30.74
CA LYS A 81 6.40 -11.89 -31.46
C LYS A 81 5.66 -10.96 -30.50
N LEU A 82 6.38 -10.41 -29.52
CA LEU A 82 5.83 -9.42 -28.60
C LEU A 82 5.21 -8.23 -29.38
N LYS A 83 3.91 -7.99 -29.16
CA LYS A 83 3.20 -6.85 -29.73
C LYS A 83 3.50 -5.58 -28.93
N LYS A 84 3.25 -4.42 -29.53
CA LYS A 84 3.37 -3.13 -28.83
C LYS A 84 2.29 -3.01 -27.76
N THR A 85 2.66 -2.44 -26.63
CA THR A 85 1.72 -2.11 -25.55
C THR A 85 0.67 -1.12 -26.08
N PRO A 86 -0.62 -1.42 -25.95
CA PRO A 86 -1.69 -0.47 -26.26
C PRO A 86 -1.59 0.77 -25.37
N SER A 87 -2.01 1.92 -25.88
CA SER A 87 -2.00 3.19 -25.15
C SER A 87 -3.31 3.94 -25.42
N ILE A 88 -3.75 4.71 -24.42
CA ILE A 88 -4.77 5.75 -24.54
C ILE A 88 -4.28 6.84 -25.50
#